data_AF-A0A7S2B029-F1
#
_entry.id   AF-A0A7S2B029-F1
#
_cell.length_a   1.000
_cell.length_b   1.000
_cell.length_c   1.000
_cell.angle_alpha   90.00
_cell.angle_beta   90.00
_cell.angle_gamma   90.00
#
_symmetry.space_group_name_H-M   'P 1'
#
loop_
_entity.id
_entity.type
_entity.pdbx_description
1 polymer ?
#
loop_
_entity_poly.entity_id
_entity_poly.type
_entity_poly.pdbx_seq_one_letter_code
_entity_poly.pdbx_strand_id
1 'polypeptide(L)'
;DENADAALDDLPPIRFLAYDLLLHSKGKGKGKKGKDGSKAHQPACHSYAMNFTTDVLQMSAHCEPCASFVDAATRASEYIEDSGRDSLAYETDGAVLKLDDVEQSGLRDLVGTSRTEPRYAVALKR
;
A
#
# COMPACT_ATOMS: atom_id res chain seq x y z
N ASP A 1 33.45 -20.31 8.50
CA ASP A 1 32.25 -19.47 8.40
C ASP A 1 32.40 -18.05 8.96
N GLU A 2 33.62 -17.54 9.19
CA GLU A 2 33.83 -16.14 9.62
C GLU A 2 33.67 -15.10 8.48
N ASN A 3 33.52 -15.56 7.23
CA ASN A 3 33.41 -14.69 6.04
C ASN A 3 31.96 -14.32 5.65
N ALA A 4 30.95 -14.96 6.24
CA ALA A 4 29.55 -14.65 5.89
C ALA A 4 29.06 -13.37 6.59
N ASP A 5 29.50 -13.14 7.84
CA ASP A 5 29.06 -11.98 8.63
C ASP A 5 29.70 -10.69 8.14
N ALA A 6 30.98 -10.72 7.74
CA ALA A 6 31.66 -9.56 7.15
C ALA A 6 31.04 -9.10 5.81
N ALA A 7 30.43 -10.03 5.07
CA ALA A 7 29.76 -9.71 3.80
C ALA A 7 28.40 -9.03 3.99
N LEU A 8 27.78 -9.15 5.17
CA LEU A 8 26.51 -8.49 5.49
C LEU A 8 26.70 -7.02 5.87
N ASP A 9 27.84 -6.68 6.47
CA ASP A 9 28.18 -5.30 6.87
C ASP A 9 28.48 -4.39 5.66
N ASP A 10 28.87 -4.97 4.53
CA ASP A 10 29.13 -4.26 3.26
C ASP A 10 27.88 -4.11 2.37
N LEU A 11 26.73 -4.68 2.76
CA LEU A 11 25.50 -4.54 2.00
C LEU A 11 24.87 -3.15 2.24
N PRO A 12 24.34 -2.50 1.18
CA PRO A 12 23.62 -1.26 1.35
C PRO A 12 22.42 -1.47 2.30
N PRO A 13 22.06 -0.45 3.10
CA PRO A 13 20.98 -0.58 4.07
C PRO A 13 19.65 -0.92 3.38
N ILE A 14 18.99 -1.97 3.85
CA ILE A 14 17.66 -2.35 3.39
C ILE A 14 16.67 -1.26 3.83
N ARG A 15 15.96 -0.67 2.86
CA ARG A 15 14.90 0.31 3.10
C ARG A 15 13.54 -0.32 2.82
N PHE A 16 12.57 -0.02 3.68
CA PHE A 16 11.20 -0.51 3.55
C PHE A 16 10.27 0.64 3.21
N LEU A 17 9.46 0.48 2.16
CA LEU A 17 8.39 1.39 1.80
C LEU A 17 7.04 0.68 1.97
N ALA A 18 6.16 1.24 2.79
CA ALA A 18 4.81 0.74 2.97
C ALA A 18 3.92 1.09 1.77
N TYR A 19 3.05 0.16 1.39
CA TYR A 19 2.12 0.32 0.24
C TYR A 19 0.69 -0.14 0.55
N ASP A 20 0.43 -0.70 1.72
CA ASP A 20 -0.91 -1.08 2.20
C ASP A 20 -0.94 -1.27 3.71
N LEU A 21 -2.15 -1.28 4.26
CA LEU A 21 -2.40 -1.59 5.67
C LEU A 21 -3.52 -2.60 5.81
N LEU A 22 -3.20 -3.69 6.49
CA LEU A 22 -4.18 -4.65 6.95
C LEU A 22 -4.41 -4.43 8.45
N LEU A 23 -5.44 -3.65 8.79
CA LEU A 23 -5.87 -3.51 10.18
C LEU A 23 -6.59 -4.80 10.62
N HIS A 24 -5.89 -5.67 11.34
CA HIS A 24 -6.53 -6.79 12.02
C HIS A 24 -7.24 -6.29 13.28
N SER A 25 -8.57 -6.26 13.25
CA SER A 25 -9.38 -6.12 14.46
C SER A 25 -9.30 -7.41 15.30
N LYS A 26 -8.16 -7.68 15.93
CA LYS A 26 -8.10 -8.67 17.03
C LYS A 26 -8.75 -8.06 18.27
N GLY A 27 -10.08 -8.04 18.25
CA GLY A 27 -10.93 -7.60 19.34
C GLY A 27 -12.11 -8.54 19.59
N LYS A 28 -11.97 -9.85 19.36
CA LYS A 28 -12.93 -10.83 19.93
C LYS A 28 -12.65 -11.05 21.41
N GLY A 29 -12.73 -9.99 22.21
CA GLY A 29 -12.96 -10.13 23.64
C GLY A 29 -14.42 -10.50 23.83
N LYS A 30 -14.70 -11.72 24.31
CA LYS A 30 -15.96 -11.98 25.04
C LYS A 30 -15.87 -11.22 26.38
N GLY A 31 -16.00 -9.91 26.32
CA GLY A 31 -15.93 -9.00 27.45
C GLY A 31 -17.21 -8.18 27.53
N LYS A 32 -17.78 -8.10 28.72
CA LYS A 32 -19.06 -7.46 29.07
C LYS A 32 -19.31 -6.14 28.36
N LYS A 33 -20.60 -5.83 28.11
CA LYS A 33 -21.13 -4.51 27.71
C LYS A 33 -20.52 -3.39 28.57
N GLY A 34 -19.39 -2.85 28.14
CA GLY A 34 -18.81 -1.60 28.60
C GLY A 34 -19.13 -0.53 27.56
N LYS A 35 -19.84 0.51 27.98
CA LYS A 35 -19.98 1.75 27.22
C LYS A 35 -18.61 2.41 27.19
N ASP A 36 -17.85 2.20 26.13
CA ASP A 36 -16.84 3.15 25.65
C ASP A 36 -16.75 2.97 24.15
N GLY A 37 -17.52 3.82 23.46
CA GLY A 37 -17.75 3.77 22.01
C GLY A 37 -16.67 4.52 21.23
N SER A 38 -15.39 4.37 21.56
CA SER A 38 -14.34 4.73 20.62
C SER A 38 -14.31 3.66 19.52
N LYS A 39 -15.24 3.77 18.57
CA LYS A 39 -15.05 3.15 17.27
C LYS A 39 -13.74 3.73 16.75
N ALA A 40 -12.68 2.92 16.72
CA ALA A 40 -11.47 3.31 16.01
C ALA A 40 -11.91 3.79 14.62
N HIS A 41 -11.55 5.03 14.27
CA HIS A 41 -11.84 5.55 12.94
C HIS A 41 -11.06 4.69 11.96
N GLN A 42 -11.73 3.72 11.35
CA GLN A 42 -11.12 2.96 10.28
C GLN A 42 -10.97 3.88 9.08
N PRO A 43 -9.82 3.82 8.38
CA PRO A 43 -9.58 4.67 7.23
C PRO A 43 -10.59 4.34 6.12
N ALA A 44 -11.41 5.33 5.75
CA ALA A 44 -12.47 5.15 4.76
C ALA A 44 -11.93 4.85 3.34
N CYS A 45 -10.74 5.38 3.04
CA CYS A 45 -10.05 5.19 1.77
C CYS A 45 -8.57 4.81 1.97
N HIS A 46 -7.97 4.22 0.93
CA HIS A 46 -6.61 3.72 0.91
C HIS A 46 -5.61 4.86 1.01
N SER A 47 -5.84 5.95 0.27
CA SER A 47 -5.08 7.19 0.34
C SER A 47 -5.05 7.79 1.75
N TYR A 48 -6.16 7.73 2.49
CA TYR A 48 -6.19 8.16 3.89
C TYR A 48 -5.45 7.19 4.80
N ALA A 49 -5.58 5.88 4.58
CA ALA A 49 -4.81 4.86 5.32
C ALA A 49 -3.30 5.10 5.17
N MET A 50 -2.87 5.37 3.94
CA MET A 50 -1.50 5.69 3.60
C MET A 50 -1.01 6.97 4.29
N ASN A 51 -1.79 8.06 4.24
CA ASN A 51 -1.46 9.31 4.94
C ASN A 51 -1.37 9.15 6.47
N PHE A 52 -2.20 8.29 7.06
CA PHE A 52 -2.12 8.02 8.50
C PHE A 52 -0.80 7.31 8.88
N THR A 53 -0.19 6.60 7.93
CA THR A 53 1.05 5.85 8.19
C THR A 53 2.33 6.58 7.91
N THR A 54 2.32 7.73 7.23
CA THR A 54 3.57 8.45 6.92
C THR A 54 4.34 8.87 8.18
N ASP A 55 3.66 8.99 9.32
CA ASP A 55 4.26 9.34 10.61
C ASP A 55 5.05 8.17 11.26
N VAL A 56 4.84 6.93 10.80
CA VAL A 56 5.40 5.72 11.42
C VAL A 56 6.14 4.83 10.41
N LEU A 57 5.68 4.82 9.16
CA LEU A 57 6.22 4.02 8.06
C LEU A 57 6.56 4.92 6.88
N GLN A 58 7.75 4.70 6.31
CA GLN A 58 8.13 5.39 5.08
C GLN A 58 7.27 4.92 3.92
N MET A 59 6.91 5.86 3.05
CA MET A 59 6.13 5.64 1.85
C MET A 59 6.88 6.15 0.62
N SER A 60 6.55 5.60 -0.55
CA SER A 60 7.01 6.20 -1.80
C SER A 60 6.35 7.56 -2.01
N ALA A 61 7.14 8.57 -2.38
CA ALA A 61 6.62 9.88 -2.77
C ALA A 61 5.76 9.85 -4.05
N HIS A 62 5.77 8.72 -4.77
CA HIS A 62 5.01 8.51 -5.99
C HIS A 62 3.66 7.81 -5.75
N CYS A 63 3.27 7.58 -4.49
CA CYS A 63 1.93 7.14 -4.15
C CYS A 63 0.97 8.34 -4.14
N GLU A 64 0.10 8.43 -5.14
CA GLU A 64 -0.83 9.55 -5.29
C GLU A 64 -2.27 9.10 -5.58
N PRO A 65 -3.28 9.82 -5.03
CA PRO A 65 -4.67 9.59 -5.41
C PRO A 65 -4.93 10.12 -6.83
N CYS A 66 -5.62 9.32 -7.63
CA CYS A 66 -6.02 9.69 -8.99
C CYS A 66 -7.54 9.86 -9.05
N ALA A 67 -8.02 10.79 -9.89
CA ALA A 67 -9.44 11.12 -9.95
C ALA A 67 -10.29 10.01 -10.60
N SER A 68 -9.66 9.17 -11.42
CA SER A 68 -10.33 8.07 -12.12
C SER A 68 -9.34 6.95 -12.45
N PHE A 69 -9.86 5.79 -12.87
CA PHE A 69 -9.02 4.70 -13.38
C PHE A 69 -8.21 5.11 -14.63
N VAL A 70 -8.81 5.89 -15.53
CA VAL A 70 -8.12 6.34 -16.75
C VAL A 70 -6.96 7.26 -16.41
N ASP A 71 -7.17 8.22 -15.50
CA ASP A 71 -6.11 9.11 -14.98
C ASP A 71 -4.99 8.28 -14.33
N ALA A 72 -5.35 7.32 -13.47
CA ALA A 72 -4.38 6.43 -12.84
C ALA A 72 -3.56 5.60 -13.85
N ALA A 73 -4.22 5.09 -14.91
CA ALA A 73 -3.56 4.31 -15.95
C ALA A 73 -2.61 5.18 -16.79
N THR A 74 -3.03 6.38 -17.17
CA THR A 74 -2.18 7.32 -17.90
C THR A 74 -0.93 7.68 -17.11
N ARG A 75 -1.07 8.09 -15.84
CA ARG A 75 0.06 8.44 -14.99
C ARG A 75 0.99 7.27 -14.70
N ALA A 76 0.42 6.08 -14.51
CA ALA A 76 1.19 4.86 -14.36
C ALA A 76 2.00 4.54 -15.63
N SER A 77 1.40 4.68 -16.82
CA SER A 77 2.11 4.51 -18.09
C SER A 77 3.22 5.55 -18.25
N GLU A 78 2.94 6.83 -18.00
CA GLU A 78 3.95 7.90 -18.01
C GLU A 78 5.10 7.58 -17.05
N TYR A 79 4.80 7.15 -15.82
CA TYR A 79 5.82 6.77 -14.85
C TYR A 79 6.69 5.57 -15.28
N ILE A 80 6.09 4.59 -15.98
CA ILE A 80 6.76 3.37 -16.44
C ILE A 80 7.57 3.61 -17.72
N GLU A 81 7.05 4.42 -18.64
CA GLU A 81 7.60 4.65 -19.99
C GLU A 81 8.60 5.82 -20.03
N ASP A 82 8.45 6.85 -19.19
CA ASP A 82 9.37 7.97 -19.10
C ASP A 82 10.51 7.74 -18.07
N SER A 83 11.41 8.73 -17.98
CA SER A 83 12.51 8.84 -17.02
C SER A 83 12.10 8.83 -15.54
N GLY A 84 10.81 8.72 -15.22
CA GLY A 84 10.31 8.59 -13.85
C GLY A 84 10.97 7.43 -13.12
N ARG A 85 11.09 6.27 -13.76
CA ARG A 85 11.82 5.09 -13.25
C ARG A 85 13.31 5.34 -13.09
N ASP A 86 13.95 5.92 -14.11
CA ASP A 86 15.40 6.17 -14.12
C ASP A 86 15.81 7.27 -13.12
N SER A 87 14.86 8.08 -12.68
CA SER A 87 15.05 9.14 -11.67
C SER A 87 14.96 8.62 -10.23
N LEU A 88 14.50 7.38 -10.02
CA LEU A 88 14.39 6.80 -8.68
C LEU A 88 15.76 6.40 -8.15
N ALA A 89 15.94 6.55 -6.84
CA ALA A 89 17.10 6.00 -6.13
C ALA A 89 17.03 4.47 -5.95
N TYR A 90 16.03 3.80 -6.54
CA TYR A 90 15.75 2.38 -6.39
C TYR A 90 15.09 1.81 -7.65
N GLU A 91 15.26 0.50 -7.88
CA GLU A 91 14.63 -0.19 -8.99
C GLU A 91 13.11 -0.39 -8.76
N THR A 92 12.33 -0.29 -9.83
CA THR A 92 10.91 -0.64 -9.84
C THR A 92 10.58 -1.52 -11.06
N ASP A 93 9.62 -2.42 -10.90
CA ASP A 93 9.11 -3.32 -11.94
C ASP A 93 7.88 -2.77 -12.67
N GLY A 94 7.33 -1.64 -12.19
CA GLY A 94 6.11 -1.07 -12.74
C GLY A 94 5.35 -0.18 -11.76
N ALA A 95 4.03 -0.10 -11.94
CA ALA A 95 3.11 0.64 -11.08
C ALA A 95 1.94 -0.25 -10.66
N VAL A 96 1.34 0.06 -9.51
CA VAL A 96 0.15 -0.65 -9.01
C VAL A 96 -0.99 0.33 -8.84
N LEU A 97 -2.07 0.09 -9.56
CA LEU A 97 -3.32 0.85 -9.42
C LEU A 97 -4.20 0.12 -8.42
N LYS A 98 -4.74 0.84 -7.44
CA LYS A 98 -5.63 0.30 -6.41
C LYS A 98 -6.90 1.11 -6.35
N LEU A 99 -8.05 0.45 -6.17
CA LEU A 99 -9.28 1.14 -5.79
C LEU A 99 -9.07 1.82 -4.44
N ASP A 100 -9.34 3.13 -4.43
CA ASP A 100 -9.10 3.98 -3.27
C ASP A 100 -10.18 3.80 -2.20
N ASP A 101 -11.42 3.49 -2.57
CA ASP A 101 -12.49 3.25 -1.61
C ASP A 101 -12.33 1.88 -0.94
N VAL A 102 -12.06 1.86 0.36
CA VAL A 102 -11.75 0.64 1.14
C VAL A 102 -12.97 0.18 1.92
N GLU A 103 -13.66 1.08 2.60
CA GLU A 103 -14.76 0.73 3.51
C GLU A 103 -16.04 1.55 3.29
N GLN A 104 -15.97 2.73 2.67
CA GLN A 104 -17.11 3.66 2.71
C GLN A 104 -18.28 3.19 1.84
N SER A 105 -17.99 2.49 0.74
CA SER A 105 -19.00 1.86 -0.12
C SER A 105 -19.04 0.33 -0.05
N GLY A 106 -18.09 -0.30 0.66
CA GLY A 106 -17.89 -1.76 0.63
C GLY A 106 -17.41 -2.28 -0.74
N LEU A 107 -16.94 -1.41 -1.65
CA LEU A 107 -16.52 -1.79 -3.00
C LEU A 107 -15.35 -2.77 -3.02
N ARG A 108 -14.37 -2.67 -2.10
CA ARG A 108 -13.28 -3.67 -1.99
C ARG A 108 -13.81 -5.05 -1.59
N ASP A 109 -14.76 -5.11 -0.66
CA ASP A 109 -15.39 -6.37 -0.25
C ASP A 109 -16.28 -6.95 -1.37
N LEU A 110 -16.98 -6.08 -2.11
CA LEU A 110 -17.83 -6.44 -3.25
C LEU A 110 -17.01 -7.01 -4.41
N VAL A 111 -15.92 -6.33 -4.75
CA VAL A 111 -15.00 -6.74 -5.82
C VAL A 111 -14.21 -7.98 -5.36
N GLY A 112 -13.84 -8.00 -4.08
CA GLY A 112 -13.27 -9.15 -3.39
C GLY A 112 -11.89 -9.55 -3.90
N THR A 113 -11.53 -10.79 -3.59
CA THR A 113 -10.28 -11.41 -4.01
C THR A 113 -10.60 -12.65 -4.85
N SER A 114 -9.77 -12.90 -5.86
CA SER A 114 -9.67 -14.23 -6.46
C SER A 114 -8.89 -15.15 -5.51
N ARG A 115 -8.65 -16.40 -5.92
CA ARG A 115 -7.87 -17.35 -5.12
C ARG A 115 -6.43 -16.88 -4.86
N THR A 116 -5.88 -16.04 -5.75
CA THR A 116 -4.47 -15.64 -5.72
C THR A 116 -4.26 -14.12 -5.69
N GLU A 117 -5.27 -13.34 -6.08
CA GLU A 117 -5.08 -11.91 -6.38
C GLU A 117 -6.29 -11.06 -5.97
N PRO A 118 -6.07 -9.84 -5.44
CA PRO A 118 -7.15 -8.88 -5.24
C PRO A 118 -7.73 -8.40 -6.58
N ARG A 119 -9.05 -8.31 -6.70
CA ARG A 119 -9.69 -7.75 -7.90
C ARG A 119 -9.77 -6.22 -7.88
N TYR A 120 -9.44 -5.61 -6.75
CA TYR A 120 -9.43 -4.17 -6.54
C TYR A 120 -8.06 -3.52 -6.84
N ALA A 121 -7.10 -4.30 -7.35
CA ALA A 121 -5.78 -3.79 -7.71
C ALA A 121 -5.29 -4.45 -9.00
N VAL A 122 -4.51 -3.70 -9.79
CA VAL A 122 -3.83 -4.21 -10.99
C VAL A 122 -2.40 -3.72 -11.00
N ALA A 123 -1.47 -4.61 -11.29
CA ALA A 123 -0.07 -4.27 -11.53
C ALA A 123 0.14 -4.06 -13.04
N LEU A 124 0.57 -2.85 -13.40
CA LEU A 124 1.02 -2.53 -14.75
C LEU A 124 2.52 -2.69 -14.79
N LYS A 125 2.97 -3.61 -15.63
CA LYS A 125 4.39 -3.89 -15.91
C LYS A 125 4.70 -3.52 -17.35
N ARG A 126 5.97 -3.26 -17.61
CA ARG A 126 6.52 -3.17 -18.96
C ARG A 126 6.63 -4.55 -19.61
#